data_AF-A0A1G9V5D5-F1
#
_entry.id   AF-A0A1G9V5D5-F1
#
_cell.length_a   1.000
_cell.length_b   1.000
_cell.length_c   1.000
_cell.angle_alpha   90.00
_cell.angle_beta   90.00
_cell.angle_gamma   90.00
#
_symmetry.space_group_name_H-M   'P 1'
#
loop_
_entity.id
_entity.type
_entity.pdbx_description
1 polymer ?
#
loop_
_entity_poly.entity_id
_entity_poly.type
_entity_poly.pdbx_seq_one_letter_code
_entity_poly.pdbx_strand_id
1 'polypeptide(L)'
;MPFNTYLYHSLHKISIILLIFHPQSLVYKMLFKSKSQLKFQNLSFLCCFLFVNSFSGFSQSKFSGKEDLLSTPGQYTVVFNPAAPVVDGKLNDAVWQNVPWTEYFKDIEGDKKPAPTWNTRAKMTWDEKGLYIAAELLDPHVWAYLKNYDDIVFYDNDFEIFIDPDNDTHRYYEFEVNAQNTMFDLFMPKPYRNGSGAMIVYNAPGMKWAVDVQGTLNDPSDIDKGWTTEIFIPFSAMPFAKNQNAPVDGDFWRINFSRVEWDTEVKDGKYVKKKDANGKNLPEHNWVWSPQGVVNMHFPERWAYLFFSKKASGASETTFSIPYSEEQKKHLWHVYYLQKDYFQKNRSYATDLSKLGINDLDFSINGEDNKLWMEATSRQFMVYISSGDDVYIVNDEGLVQLLKQNRK
;
A
#
# COMPACT_ATOMS: atom_id res chain seq x y z
N MET A 1 -16.25 29.06 6.93
CA MET A 1 -16.78 28.77 5.58
C MET A 1 -16.80 27.26 5.43
N PRO A 2 -17.93 26.60 5.16
CA PRO A 2 -18.00 25.16 5.27
C PRO A 2 -17.47 24.48 4.00
N PHE A 3 -16.56 23.53 4.22
CA PHE A 3 -16.03 22.62 3.22
C PHE A 3 -17.14 21.72 2.67
N ASN A 4 -17.27 21.69 1.35
CA ASN A 4 -18.27 20.88 0.66
C ASN A 4 -17.58 19.65 0.04
N THR A 5 -18.09 18.49 0.43
CA THR A 5 -17.81 17.13 -0.03
C THR A 5 -17.94 16.97 -1.56
N TYR A 6 -16.91 16.41 -2.22
CA TYR A 6 -17.04 15.84 -3.56
C TYR A 6 -17.18 14.32 -3.46
N LEU A 7 -18.39 13.82 -3.71
CA LEU A 7 -18.71 12.41 -3.86
C LEU A 7 -19.10 12.12 -5.32
N TYR A 8 -18.56 11.01 -5.81
CA TYR A 8 -18.79 10.31 -7.07
C TYR A 8 -20.22 10.40 -7.66
N HIS A 9 -20.30 10.71 -8.97
CA HIS A 9 -21.37 10.21 -9.85
C HIS A 9 -20.83 9.95 -11.26
N SER A 10 -20.83 8.68 -11.67
CA SER A 10 -20.78 8.24 -13.07
C SER A 10 -21.73 7.07 -13.20
N LEU A 11 -22.84 7.23 -13.92
CA LEU A 11 -23.55 6.12 -14.58
C LEU A 11 -24.36 6.63 -15.78
N HIS A 12 -24.19 5.87 -16.86
CA HIS A 12 -25.06 5.67 -18.03
C HIS A 12 -25.13 6.73 -19.15
N LYS A 13 -24.70 6.29 -20.33
CA LYS A 13 -25.54 6.23 -21.53
C LYS A 13 -25.04 5.14 -22.50
N ILE A 14 -25.85 4.11 -22.67
CA ILE A 14 -25.86 3.20 -23.82
C ILE A 14 -26.78 3.84 -24.85
N SER A 15 -26.33 3.97 -26.10
CA SER A 15 -27.21 4.10 -27.26
C SER A 15 -26.66 3.32 -28.45
N ILE A 16 -27.55 2.48 -28.96
CA ILE A 16 -27.45 1.57 -30.11
C ILE A 16 -27.53 2.37 -31.42
N ILE A 17 -26.69 2.06 -32.41
CA ILE A 17 -27.02 2.20 -33.84
C ILE A 17 -26.52 0.96 -34.59
N LEU A 18 -27.47 0.26 -35.21
CA LEU A 18 -27.32 -0.85 -36.17
C LEU A 18 -27.27 -0.29 -37.61
N LEU A 19 -26.88 -1.16 -38.58
CA LEU A 19 -27.24 -1.24 -40.03
C LEU A 19 -26.06 -1.04 -41.01
N ILE A 20 -25.85 -1.75 -42.14
CA ILE A 20 -26.06 -3.14 -42.68
C ILE A 20 -25.07 -3.30 -43.90
N PHE A 21 -24.84 -4.55 -44.36
CA PHE A 21 -24.51 -5.06 -45.74
C PHE A 21 -23.01 -5.12 -46.13
N HIS A 22 -22.43 -6.13 -46.80
CA HIS A 22 -22.86 -7.40 -47.45
C HIS A 22 -21.58 -8.28 -47.69
N PRO A 23 -21.67 -9.60 -47.97
CA PRO A 23 -20.51 -10.49 -48.17
C PRO A 23 -20.24 -10.82 -49.65
N GLN A 24 -18.99 -11.12 -50.02
CA GLN A 24 -18.67 -11.88 -51.23
C GLN A 24 -17.49 -12.87 -51.04
N SER A 25 -17.69 -13.99 -51.71
CA SER A 25 -17.03 -15.30 -51.74
C SER A 25 -15.77 -15.42 -52.62
N LEU A 26 -14.92 -16.43 -52.39
CA LEU A 26 -14.12 -17.19 -53.39
C LEU A 26 -13.44 -18.40 -52.69
N VAL A 27 -13.96 -19.63 -52.70
CA VAL A 27 -13.97 -20.76 -53.68
C VAL A 27 -12.60 -21.39 -54.03
N TYR A 28 -12.59 -22.74 -54.01
CA TYR A 28 -11.65 -23.78 -54.52
C TYR A 28 -10.62 -24.34 -53.51
N LYS A 29 -10.39 -25.66 -53.36
CA LYS A 29 -10.57 -26.83 -54.24
C LYS A 29 -10.46 -28.13 -53.41
N MET A 30 -11.43 -29.04 -53.52
CA MET A 30 -11.33 -30.44 -53.07
C MET A 30 -10.59 -31.28 -54.11
N LEU A 31 -9.70 -32.17 -53.67
CA LEU A 31 -9.26 -33.34 -54.44
C LEU A 31 -9.22 -34.58 -53.52
N PHE A 32 -10.12 -35.51 -53.80
CA PHE A 32 -10.11 -36.89 -53.29
C PHE A 32 -9.11 -37.73 -54.10
N LYS A 33 -8.36 -38.61 -53.43
CA LYS A 33 -7.83 -39.85 -54.04
C LYS A 33 -7.90 -41.01 -53.05
N SER A 34 -8.18 -42.19 -53.61
CA SER A 34 -8.82 -43.34 -52.98
C SER A 34 -7.85 -44.48 -52.61
N LYS A 35 -8.34 -45.36 -51.71
CA LYS A 35 -8.15 -46.83 -51.62
C LYS A 35 -6.74 -47.40 -51.32
N SER A 36 -6.63 -48.18 -50.25
CA SER A 36 -6.69 -49.66 -50.30
C SER A 36 -6.70 -50.29 -48.90
N GLN A 37 -7.30 -51.48 -48.81
CA GLN A 37 -7.62 -52.25 -47.61
C GLN A 37 -6.52 -53.28 -47.29
N LEU A 38 -6.25 -53.53 -46.01
CA LEU A 38 -5.79 -54.84 -45.53
C LEU A 38 -6.63 -55.28 -44.33
N LYS A 39 -7.02 -56.55 -44.34
CA LYS A 39 -7.97 -57.21 -43.43
C LYS A 39 -7.28 -57.91 -42.26
N PHE A 40 -7.92 -57.80 -41.10
CA PHE A 40 -8.08 -58.76 -39.99
C PHE A 40 -6.85 -59.42 -39.34
N GLN A 41 -6.69 -59.20 -38.03
CA GLN A 41 -6.98 -60.24 -37.02
C GLN A 41 -7.15 -59.64 -35.60
N ASN A 42 -8.12 -60.23 -34.90
CA ASN A 42 -8.67 -59.95 -33.57
C ASN A 42 -7.68 -59.50 -32.48
N LEU A 43 -7.99 -58.39 -31.81
CA LEU A 43 -7.79 -58.27 -30.37
C LEU A 43 -8.83 -57.27 -29.80
N SER A 44 -9.83 -57.81 -29.11
CA SER A 44 -10.80 -57.03 -28.35
C SER A 44 -10.10 -56.35 -27.18
N PHE A 45 -9.80 -55.06 -27.31
CA PHE A 45 -9.52 -54.19 -26.17
C PHE A 45 -10.66 -53.17 -26.08
N LEU A 46 -11.54 -53.41 -25.12
CA LEU A 46 -12.53 -52.45 -24.67
C LEU A 46 -11.80 -51.36 -23.87
N CYS A 47 -11.18 -50.39 -24.55
CA CYS A 47 -10.72 -49.17 -23.90
C CYS A 47 -11.93 -48.25 -23.69
N CYS A 48 -12.59 -48.39 -22.55
CA CYS A 48 -13.43 -47.33 -21.99
C CYS A 48 -12.52 -46.13 -21.67
N PHE A 49 -12.37 -45.21 -22.61
CA PHE A 49 -11.90 -43.86 -22.31
C PHE A 49 -12.99 -43.16 -21.49
N LEU A 50 -12.91 -43.30 -20.16
CA LEU A 50 -13.52 -42.35 -19.25
C LEU A 50 -12.78 -41.02 -19.45
N PHE A 51 -13.37 -40.14 -20.27
CA PHE A 51 -13.08 -38.71 -20.17
C PHE A 51 -13.56 -38.25 -18.78
N VAL A 52 -12.68 -38.38 -17.79
CA VAL A 52 -12.80 -37.60 -16.57
C VAL A 52 -12.51 -36.17 -17.01
N ASN A 53 -13.56 -35.42 -17.31
CA ASN A 53 -13.49 -33.97 -17.29
C ASN A 53 -13.10 -33.61 -15.86
N SER A 54 -11.80 -33.41 -15.64
CA SER A 54 -11.31 -32.66 -14.51
C SER A 54 -11.87 -31.25 -14.66
N PHE A 55 -13.07 -31.05 -14.14
CA PHE A 55 -13.46 -29.73 -13.67
C PHE A 55 -12.44 -29.41 -12.58
N SER A 56 -11.36 -28.74 -12.98
CA SER A 56 -10.59 -27.93 -12.07
C SER A 56 -11.60 -26.96 -11.49
N GLY A 57 -12.14 -27.29 -10.32
CA GLY A 57 -12.86 -26.33 -9.51
C GLY A 57 -11.92 -25.14 -9.39
N PHE A 58 -12.29 -24.01 -9.97
CA PHE A 58 -11.63 -22.76 -9.66
C PHE A 58 -11.80 -22.62 -8.15
N SER A 59 -10.74 -22.91 -7.40
CA SER A 59 -10.67 -22.57 -5.99
C SER A 59 -10.96 -21.09 -5.93
N GLN A 60 -12.12 -20.73 -5.38
CA GLN A 60 -12.47 -19.34 -5.22
C GLN A 60 -11.35 -18.70 -4.40
N SER A 61 -10.79 -17.61 -4.92
CA SER A 61 -9.78 -16.82 -4.23
C SER A 61 -10.22 -16.62 -2.77
N LYS A 62 -9.32 -16.91 -1.81
CA LYS A 62 -9.55 -16.80 -0.36
C LYS A 62 -10.18 -15.46 0.04
N PHE A 63 -9.90 -14.42 -0.75
CA PHE A 63 -10.37 -13.05 -0.55
C PHE A 63 -10.99 -12.47 -1.82
N SER A 64 -11.90 -13.21 -2.44
CA SER A 64 -12.53 -12.86 -3.72
C SER A 64 -13.06 -11.43 -3.76
N GLY A 65 -12.55 -10.61 -4.68
CA GLY A 65 -12.93 -9.21 -4.87
C GLY A 65 -12.26 -8.22 -3.90
N LYS A 66 -11.29 -8.69 -3.12
CA LYS A 66 -10.47 -7.92 -2.16
C LYS A 66 -8.99 -8.35 -2.19
N GLU A 67 -8.56 -9.06 -3.21
CA GLU A 67 -7.20 -9.62 -3.34
C GLU A 67 -6.13 -8.53 -3.23
N ASP A 68 -6.30 -7.46 -4.00
CA ASP A 68 -5.37 -6.33 -3.95
C ASP A 68 -5.40 -5.61 -2.61
N LEU A 69 -6.50 -5.74 -1.84
CA LEU A 69 -6.65 -5.16 -0.52
C LEU A 69 -6.09 -6.04 0.61
N LEU A 70 -5.72 -7.27 0.31
CA LEU A 70 -5.32 -8.29 1.29
C LEU A 70 -4.03 -9.01 0.88
N SER A 71 -3.32 -8.46 -0.11
CA SER A 71 -1.97 -8.86 -0.46
C SER A 71 -1.00 -8.62 0.70
N THR A 72 0.05 -9.43 0.77
CA THR A 72 1.10 -9.26 1.78
C THR A 72 1.93 -8.01 1.46
N PRO A 73 2.01 -7.02 2.36
CA PRO A 73 2.86 -5.85 2.18
C PRO A 73 4.35 -6.18 2.17
N GLY A 74 5.18 -5.23 1.74
CA GLY A 74 6.63 -5.34 1.82
C GLY A 74 7.14 -5.48 3.27
N GLN A 75 8.41 -5.83 3.42
CA GLN A 75 9.08 -5.82 4.72
C GLN A 75 10.52 -5.33 4.61
N TYR A 76 11.04 -4.74 5.68
CA TYR A 76 12.41 -4.26 5.79
C TYR A 76 12.93 -4.43 7.22
N THR A 77 14.19 -4.85 7.35
CA THR A 77 14.86 -4.93 8.66
C THR A 77 15.80 -3.75 8.84
N VAL A 78 15.53 -2.88 9.81
CA VAL A 78 16.45 -1.80 10.20
C VAL A 78 17.48 -2.29 11.19
N VAL A 79 18.74 -2.06 10.86
CA VAL A 79 19.87 -2.41 11.73
C VAL A 79 20.25 -1.23 12.61
N PHE A 80 20.58 -1.55 13.86
CA PHE A 80 21.01 -0.58 14.85
C PHE A 80 22.38 -0.03 14.51
N ASN A 81 22.52 1.29 14.56
CA ASN A 81 23.79 1.97 14.38
C ASN A 81 24.05 3.00 15.48
N PRO A 82 25.04 2.77 16.37
CA PRO A 82 25.38 3.74 17.42
C PRO A 82 26.04 5.02 16.87
N ALA A 83 26.60 4.97 15.66
CA ALA A 83 27.12 6.12 14.95
C ALA A 83 26.03 6.64 14.00
N ALA A 84 25.27 7.62 14.47
CA ALA A 84 24.21 8.25 13.70
C ALA A 84 24.75 8.93 12.42
N PRO A 85 24.01 8.88 11.30
CA PRO A 85 24.30 9.72 10.14
C PRO A 85 24.13 11.21 10.47
N VAL A 86 24.84 12.04 9.75
CA VAL A 86 24.63 13.48 9.73
C VAL A 86 23.48 13.76 8.78
N VAL A 87 22.38 14.33 9.29
CA VAL A 87 21.23 14.69 8.47
C VAL A 87 21.56 15.96 7.69
N ASP A 88 22.17 15.82 6.52
CA ASP A 88 22.55 16.91 5.61
C ASP A 88 22.02 16.73 4.17
N GLY A 89 21.26 15.67 3.93
CA GLY A 89 20.62 15.33 2.67
C GLY A 89 21.51 14.46 1.80
N LYS A 90 22.74 14.14 2.21
CA LYS A 90 23.73 13.41 1.40
C LYS A 90 23.93 12.00 1.93
N LEU A 91 23.73 11.03 1.05
CA LEU A 91 23.82 9.61 1.41
C LEU A 91 25.26 9.07 1.42
N ASN A 92 26.26 9.92 1.69
CA ASN A 92 27.68 9.57 1.66
C ASN A 92 28.22 9.06 3.01
N ASP A 93 27.43 9.16 4.09
CA ASP A 93 27.79 8.59 5.38
C ASP A 93 28.00 7.07 5.31
N ALA A 94 28.93 6.58 6.14
CA ALA A 94 29.30 5.17 6.19
C ALA A 94 28.10 4.25 6.50
N VAL A 95 27.12 4.72 7.29
CA VAL A 95 25.93 3.92 7.59
C VAL A 95 25.12 3.60 6.35
N TRP A 96 24.92 4.57 5.46
CA TRP A 96 24.11 4.39 4.26
C TRP A 96 24.72 3.41 3.28
N GLN A 97 26.03 3.22 3.32
CA GLN A 97 26.73 2.23 2.49
C GLN A 97 26.54 0.79 2.98
N ASN A 98 26.10 0.59 4.24
CA ASN A 98 26.03 -0.72 4.89
C ASN A 98 24.61 -1.20 5.21
N VAL A 99 23.58 -0.43 4.85
CA VAL A 99 22.16 -0.83 4.96
C VAL A 99 21.58 -1.05 3.57
N PRO A 100 20.66 -2.02 3.38
CA PRO A 100 20.10 -2.34 2.07
C PRO A 100 19.13 -1.25 1.59
N TRP A 101 19.00 -1.06 0.28
CA TRP A 101 17.89 -0.27 -0.26
C TRP A 101 16.56 -1.04 -0.12
N THR A 102 15.45 -0.30 -0.06
CA THR A 102 14.15 -0.86 -0.43
C THR A 102 14.16 -1.25 -1.91
N GLU A 103 13.19 -2.06 -2.32
CA GLU A 103 12.82 -2.15 -3.73
C GLU A 103 12.42 -0.76 -4.28
N TYR A 104 12.52 -0.59 -5.60
CA TYR A 104 12.03 0.62 -6.24
C TYR A 104 10.52 0.76 -6.06
N PHE A 105 10.09 2.01 -5.98
CA PHE A 105 8.68 2.34 -5.82
C PHE A 105 7.89 1.91 -7.05
N LYS A 106 6.63 1.58 -6.82
CA LYS A 106 5.65 1.19 -7.84
C LYS A 106 4.49 2.17 -7.80
N ASP A 107 3.63 2.14 -8.81
CA ASP A 107 2.34 2.81 -8.70
C ASP A 107 1.57 2.28 -7.48
N ILE A 108 0.83 3.17 -6.79
CA ILE A 108 0.05 2.83 -5.60
C ILE A 108 -0.98 1.71 -5.82
N GLU A 109 -1.49 1.56 -7.04
CA GLU A 109 -2.39 0.47 -7.45
C GLU A 109 -1.63 -0.83 -7.84
N GLY A 110 -0.30 -0.83 -7.72
CA GLY A 110 0.57 -1.95 -8.03
C GLY A 110 0.69 -2.21 -9.53
N ASP A 111 0.82 -3.48 -9.91
CA ASP A 111 1.09 -3.88 -11.30
C ASP A 111 -0.12 -3.67 -12.25
N LYS A 112 -1.23 -3.10 -11.75
CA LYS A 112 -2.36 -2.64 -12.58
C LYS A 112 -2.04 -1.41 -13.41
N LYS A 113 -0.96 -0.70 -13.04
CA LYS A 113 -0.48 0.51 -13.71
C LYS A 113 0.96 0.31 -14.16
N PRO A 114 1.42 1.11 -15.14
CA PRO A 114 2.83 1.10 -15.52
C PRO A 114 3.73 1.40 -14.33
N ALA A 115 4.96 0.87 -14.36
CA ALA A 115 5.98 1.25 -13.39
C ALA A 115 6.27 2.77 -13.47
N PRO A 116 6.65 3.40 -12.35
CA PRO A 116 7.10 4.79 -12.33
C PRO A 116 8.12 5.11 -13.41
N THR A 117 7.99 6.30 -14.01
CA THR A 117 8.94 6.75 -15.04
C THR A 117 10.31 7.02 -14.42
N TRP A 118 10.33 7.50 -13.17
CA TRP A 118 11.54 7.81 -12.43
C TRP A 118 11.65 6.98 -11.16
N ASN A 119 12.79 6.31 -11.02
CA ASN A 119 13.03 5.44 -9.88
C ASN A 119 13.11 6.24 -8.59
N THR A 120 12.46 5.70 -7.56
CA THR A 120 12.54 6.17 -6.18
C THR A 120 12.77 4.97 -5.27
N ARG A 121 13.64 5.11 -4.27
CA ARG A 121 13.93 4.08 -3.26
C ARG A 121 14.42 4.70 -1.96
N ALA A 122 14.32 3.96 -0.86
CA ALA A 122 14.69 4.42 0.46
C ALA A 122 15.66 3.46 1.19
N LYS A 123 16.28 3.96 2.25
CA LYS A 123 17.15 3.25 3.19
C LYS A 123 16.78 3.66 4.60
N MET A 124 16.94 2.75 5.55
CA MET A 124 16.59 3.01 6.94
C MET A 124 17.60 2.40 7.89
N THR A 125 17.83 3.09 9.00
CA THR A 125 18.64 2.65 10.16
C THR A 125 18.10 3.31 11.42
N TRP A 126 18.58 2.92 12.60
CA TRP A 126 18.08 3.48 13.85
C TRP A 126 19.16 3.46 14.95
N ASP A 127 19.00 4.31 15.94
CA ASP A 127 19.81 4.32 17.17
C ASP A 127 18.90 4.35 18.41
N GLU A 128 19.47 4.61 19.60
CA GLU A 128 18.69 4.71 20.85
C GLU A 128 17.72 5.91 20.88
N LYS A 129 17.87 6.88 19.97
CA LYS A 129 17.11 8.14 19.96
C LYS A 129 15.98 8.11 18.94
N GLY A 130 16.18 7.46 17.80
CA GLY A 130 15.16 7.46 16.76
C GLY A 130 15.50 6.68 15.50
N LEU A 131 14.60 6.82 14.53
CA LEU A 131 14.68 6.24 13.20
C LEU A 131 15.30 7.26 12.23
N TYR A 132 16.21 6.80 11.39
CA TYR A 132 16.77 7.57 10.28
C TYR A 132 16.30 6.96 8.97
N ILE A 133 15.80 7.81 8.08
CA ILE A 133 15.32 7.46 6.75
C ILE A 133 16.11 8.29 5.75
N ALA A 134 16.59 7.67 4.68
CA ALA A 134 17.15 8.34 3.54
C ALA A 134 16.43 7.91 2.27
N ALA A 135 16.16 8.81 1.34
CA ALA A 135 15.54 8.49 0.07
C ALA A 135 16.29 9.12 -1.10
N GLU A 136 16.28 8.42 -2.23
CA GLU A 136 16.80 8.86 -3.51
C GLU A 136 15.63 8.91 -4.50
N LEU A 137 15.41 10.10 -5.08
CA LEU A 137 14.36 10.37 -6.03
C LEU A 137 15.02 10.83 -7.33
N LEU A 138 15.04 9.98 -8.35
CA LEU A 138 15.48 10.42 -9.69
C LEU A 138 14.43 11.36 -10.25
N ASP A 139 14.84 12.52 -10.75
CA ASP A 139 13.94 13.52 -11.31
C ASP A 139 14.73 14.44 -12.23
N PRO A 140 14.46 14.45 -13.55
CA PRO A 140 15.15 15.34 -14.48
C PRO A 140 14.66 16.80 -14.40
N HIS A 141 13.62 17.08 -13.63
CA HIS A 141 12.93 18.36 -13.58
C HIS A 141 12.59 18.74 -12.14
N VAL A 142 13.61 19.02 -11.32
CA VAL A 142 13.41 19.24 -9.88
C VAL A 142 12.76 20.60 -9.62
N TRP A 143 11.56 20.58 -9.04
CA TRP A 143 10.80 21.78 -8.73
C TRP A 143 10.12 21.68 -7.37
N ALA A 144 10.06 22.82 -6.69
CA ALA A 144 9.33 23.00 -5.44
C ALA A 144 9.16 24.50 -5.18
N TYR A 145 7.92 24.95 -4.97
CA TYR A 145 7.59 26.36 -4.75
C TYR A 145 7.03 26.64 -3.36
N LEU A 146 6.57 25.61 -2.65
CA LEU A 146 6.14 25.69 -1.26
C LEU A 146 7.37 25.71 -0.35
N LYS A 147 7.39 26.68 0.56
CA LYS A 147 8.60 27.04 1.32
C LYS A 147 8.36 27.34 2.79
N ASN A 148 7.10 27.52 3.18
CA ASN A 148 6.78 27.78 4.57
C ASN A 148 6.57 26.44 5.25
N TYR A 149 7.10 26.32 6.47
CA TYR A 149 6.80 25.19 7.34
C TYR A 149 5.27 25.04 7.47
N ASP A 150 4.77 23.81 7.36
CA ASP A 150 3.34 23.44 7.32
C ASP A 150 2.54 23.92 6.09
N ASP A 151 3.21 24.34 5.00
CA ASP A 151 2.56 24.35 3.69
C ASP A 151 2.13 22.90 3.35
N ILE A 152 0.96 22.70 2.77
CA ILE A 152 0.51 21.35 2.33
C ILE A 152 1.37 20.95 1.11
N VAL A 153 2.47 20.24 1.34
CA VAL A 153 3.59 20.13 0.38
C VAL A 153 3.33 19.20 -0.79
N PHE A 154 2.36 18.27 -0.74
CA PHE A 154 1.98 17.46 -1.90
C PHE A 154 1.49 18.27 -3.12
N TYR A 155 1.28 19.59 -2.99
CA TYR A 155 1.10 20.46 -4.15
C TYR A 155 2.40 20.73 -4.92
N ASP A 156 3.56 20.32 -4.44
CA ASP A 156 4.80 20.14 -5.19
C ASP A 156 5.06 18.64 -5.46
N ASN A 157 6.19 18.28 -6.06
CA ASN A 157 6.71 16.92 -5.94
C ASN A 157 7.32 16.76 -4.54
N ASP A 158 7.04 15.64 -3.88
CA ASP A 158 7.48 15.40 -2.50
C ASP A 158 7.84 13.93 -2.22
N PHE A 159 8.36 13.71 -1.01
CA PHE A 159 8.56 12.41 -0.41
C PHE A 159 7.80 12.34 0.91
N GLU A 160 6.90 11.36 1.02
CA GLU A 160 6.02 11.19 2.17
C GLU A 160 6.40 9.92 2.96
N ILE A 161 6.30 10.00 4.28
CA ILE A 161 6.55 8.92 5.23
C ILE A 161 5.30 8.71 6.08
N PHE A 162 4.84 7.46 6.15
CA PHE A 162 3.68 7.07 6.94
C PHE A 162 4.09 6.06 8.00
N ILE A 163 3.80 6.30 9.28
CA ILE A 163 4.23 5.41 10.39
C ILE A 163 3.09 5.13 11.36
N ASP A 164 2.80 3.84 11.55
CA ASP A 164 1.98 3.31 12.63
C ASP A 164 2.88 2.42 13.53
N PRO A 165 3.35 2.95 14.68
CA PRO A 165 4.28 2.26 15.57
C PRO A 165 3.70 1.10 16.38
N ASP A 166 2.37 0.99 16.51
CA ASP A 166 1.74 -0.04 17.35
C ASP A 166 0.83 -1.01 16.57
N ASN A 167 0.75 -0.85 15.24
CA ASN A 167 0.03 -1.73 14.31
C ASN A 167 -1.45 -1.91 14.71
N ASP A 168 -2.05 -0.83 15.21
CA ASP A 168 -3.48 -0.77 15.55
C ASP A 168 -4.31 -0.03 14.48
N THR A 169 -3.64 0.54 13.47
CA THR A 169 -4.14 1.35 12.34
C THR A 169 -4.69 2.72 12.68
N HIS A 170 -4.50 3.14 13.92
CA HIS A 170 -4.92 4.42 14.47
C HIS A 170 -3.69 5.16 14.99
N ARG A 171 -3.89 6.44 15.35
CA ARG A 171 -2.85 7.27 15.99
C ARG A 171 -1.49 7.20 15.29
N TYR A 172 -1.54 7.26 13.97
CA TYR A 172 -0.38 7.18 13.09
C TYR A 172 0.05 8.57 12.63
N TYR A 173 1.25 8.65 12.05
CA TYR A 173 1.91 9.89 11.68
C TYR A 173 2.19 9.92 10.19
N GLU A 174 2.22 11.13 9.66
CA GLU A 174 2.60 11.43 8.29
C GLU A 174 3.57 12.60 8.28
N PHE A 175 4.62 12.47 7.47
CA PHE A 175 5.65 13.48 7.27
C PHE A 175 5.91 13.61 5.79
N GLU A 176 5.88 14.81 5.26
CA GLU A 176 6.10 15.10 3.84
C GLU A 176 7.24 16.12 3.72
N VAL A 177 8.15 15.89 2.77
CA VAL A 177 9.23 16.83 2.45
C VAL A 177 9.30 17.06 0.94
N ASN A 178 9.38 18.32 0.51
CA ASN A 178 9.61 18.64 -0.89
C ASN A 178 11.09 18.92 -1.19
N ALA A 179 11.43 19.08 -2.47
CA ALA A 179 12.81 19.35 -2.92
C ALA A 179 13.39 20.70 -2.43
N GLN A 180 12.57 21.58 -1.85
CA GLN A 180 13.00 22.84 -1.22
C GLN A 180 13.30 22.68 0.28
N ASN A 181 13.26 21.44 0.80
CA ASN A 181 13.43 21.12 2.21
C ASN A 181 12.30 21.64 3.11
N THR A 182 11.13 21.87 2.54
CA THR A 182 9.92 22.25 3.28
C THR A 182 9.30 21.00 3.89
N MET A 183 9.06 21.02 5.19
CA MET A 183 8.44 19.93 5.93
C MET A 183 6.97 20.26 6.21
N PHE A 184 6.14 19.23 6.08
CA PHE A 184 4.79 19.20 6.58
C PHE A 184 4.62 17.93 7.42
N ASP A 185 4.03 18.08 8.60
CA ASP A 185 3.78 16.95 9.47
C ASP A 185 2.37 16.95 10.04
N LEU A 186 1.81 15.77 10.21
CA LEU A 186 0.49 15.62 10.79
C LEU A 186 0.34 14.34 11.59
N PHE A 187 -0.63 14.38 12.49
CA PHE A 187 -1.08 13.23 13.24
C PHE A 187 -2.50 12.83 12.85
N MET A 188 -2.72 11.52 12.73
CA MET A 188 -4.01 10.94 12.38
C MET A 188 -4.56 10.11 13.52
N PRO A 189 -5.63 10.56 14.20
CA PRO A 189 -6.32 9.75 15.21
C PRO A 189 -6.82 8.42 14.62
N LYS A 190 -7.34 8.45 13.38
CA LYS A 190 -7.77 7.30 12.59
C LYS A 190 -7.87 7.65 11.10
N PRO A 191 -7.99 6.66 10.19
CA PRO A 191 -8.08 6.91 8.74
C PRO A 191 -9.25 7.82 8.32
N TYR A 192 -9.05 8.63 7.28
CA TYR A 192 -10.08 9.51 6.70
C TYR A 192 -11.38 8.78 6.34
N ARG A 193 -11.25 7.55 5.79
CA ARG A 193 -12.38 6.68 5.43
C ARG A 193 -13.28 6.31 6.61
N ASN A 194 -12.84 6.57 7.84
CA ASN A 194 -13.54 6.32 9.09
C ASN A 194 -13.98 7.62 9.80
N GLY A 195 -14.14 8.71 9.04
CA GLY A 195 -14.77 9.94 9.52
C GLY A 195 -13.87 10.79 10.43
N SER A 196 -12.56 10.71 10.26
CA SER A 196 -11.59 11.57 10.96
C SER A 196 -11.02 12.64 10.04
N GLY A 197 -10.44 13.68 10.63
CA GLY A 197 -9.55 14.63 9.95
C GLY A 197 -8.11 14.49 10.48
N ALA A 198 -7.16 15.06 9.73
CA ALA A 198 -5.79 15.22 10.18
C ALA A 198 -5.68 16.32 11.24
N MET A 199 -4.85 16.07 12.25
CA MET A 199 -4.37 17.11 13.16
C MET A 199 -3.11 17.74 12.58
N ILE A 200 -3.30 18.65 11.64
CA ILE A 200 -2.23 19.43 10.97
C ILE A 200 -1.57 20.48 11.89
N VAL A 201 -2.05 20.62 13.12
CA VAL A 201 -1.42 21.45 14.16
C VAL A 201 -0.37 20.68 14.94
N TYR A 202 -0.21 19.39 14.65
CA TYR A 202 0.87 18.59 15.19
C TYR A 202 2.20 19.15 14.71
N ASN A 203 3.21 19.13 15.58
CA ASN A 203 4.56 19.53 15.24
C ASN A 203 5.51 18.55 15.95
N ALA A 204 6.15 17.71 15.16
CA ALA A 204 6.93 16.56 15.57
C ALA A 204 8.21 16.99 16.31
N PRO A 205 8.26 16.85 17.65
CA PRO A 205 9.33 17.44 18.44
C PRO A 205 10.69 16.80 18.14
N GLY A 206 11.66 17.64 17.77
CA GLY A 206 13.06 17.25 17.64
C GLY A 206 13.42 16.55 16.32
N MET A 207 12.50 16.51 15.36
CA MET A 207 12.80 16.06 14.01
C MET A 207 13.93 16.87 13.37
N LYS A 208 14.70 16.21 12.51
CA LYS A 208 15.68 16.85 11.64
C LYS A 208 15.50 16.31 10.24
N TRP A 209 15.63 17.16 9.25
CA TRP A 209 15.58 16.76 7.85
C TRP A 209 16.47 17.68 7.02
N ALA A 210 16.96 17.15 5.91
CA ALA A 210 17.76 17.88 4.95
C ALA A 210 17.60 17.28 3.56
N VAL A 211 17.66 18.14 2.53
CA VAL A 211 17.56 17.79 1.12
C VAL A 211 18.83 18.24 0.40
N ASP A 212 19.34 17.38 -0.48
CA ASP A 212 20.41 17.71 -1.42
C ASP A 212 19.87 17.54 -2.85
N VAL A 213 19.86 18.62 -3.63
CA VAL A 213 19.44 18.60 -5.05
C VAL A 213 20.68 18.39 -5.92
N GLN A 214 20.68 17.35 -6.75
CA GLN A 214 21.76 17.08 -7.70
C GLN A 214 21.45 17.71 -9.06
N GLY A 215 21.47 19.04 -9.09
CA GLY A 215 21.02 19.85 -10.22
C GLY A 215 20.71 21.30 -9.80
N THR A 216 19.72 21.91 -10.46
CA THR A 216 19.29 23.30 -10.21
C THR A 216 17.79 23.35 -9.90
N LEU A 217 17.44 23.58 -8.63
CA LEU A 217 16.03 23.67 -8.21
C LEU A 217 15.28 24.79 -8.96
N ASN A 218 14.13 24.45 -9.55
CA ASN A 218 13.23 25.36 -10.27
C ASN A 218 13.83 25.99 -11.54
N ASP A 219 14.83 25.36 -12.18
CA ASP A 219 15.37 25.82 -13.46
C ASP A 219 14.95 24.89 -14.62
N PRO A 220 13.96 25.26 -15.44
CA PRO A 220 13.54 24.43 -16.56
C PRO A 220 14.48 24.49 -17.77
N SER A 221 15.61 25.19 -17.68
CA SER A 221 16.57 25.31 -18.78
C SER A 221 17.64 24.21 -18.79
N ASP A 222 17.78 23.45 -17.70
CA ASP A 222 18.68 22.31 -17.59
C ASP A 222 17.94 20.99 -17.34
N ILE A 223 18.72 19.93 -17.09
CA ILE A 223 18.24 18.59 -16.79
C ILE A 223 18.98 18.13 -15.54
N ASP A 224 18.21 17.86 -14.50
CA ASP A 224 18.73 17.41 -13.21
C ASP A 224 18.96 15.90 -13.18
N LYS A 225 19.62 15.41 -12.12
CA LYS A 225 19.63 13.97 -11.82
C LYS A 225 18.50 13.57 -10.87
N GLY A 226 18.09 14.50 -10.02
CA GLY A 226 17.12 14.26 -8.96
C GLY A 226 17.57 14.91 -7.66
N TRP A 227 17.07 14.37 -6.55
CA TRP A 227 17.37 14.84 -5.22
C TRP A 227 17.35 13.70 -4.22
N THR A 228 17.98 13.95 -3.08
CA THR A 228 18.00 13.05 -1.94
C THR A 228 17.51 13.77 -0.71
N THR A 229 16.91 13.02 0.21
CA THR A 229 16.53 13.53 1.53
C THR A 229 17.02 12.59 2.61
N GLU A 230 17.40 13.16 3.75
CA GLU A 230 17.62 12.46 5.01
C GLU A 230 16.68 13.02 6.07
N ILE A 231 16.08 12.13 6.86
CA ILE A 231 15.10 12.48 7.89
C ILE A 231 15.41 11.67 9.14
N PHE A 232 15.54 12.36 10.26
CA PHE A 232 15.62 11.77 11.59
C PHE A 232 14.32 12.02 12.35
N ILE A 233 13.69 10.93 12.80
CA ILE A 233 12.45 10.91 13.57
C ILE A 233 12.78 10.39 14.97
N PRO A 234 12.86 11.27 15.99
CA PRO A 234 13.00 10.84 17.37
C PRO A 234 11.82 9.94 17.81
N PHE A 235 12.06 8.97 18.69
CA PHE A 235 10.95 8.20 19.29
C PHE A 235 9.98 9.09 20.09
N SER A 236 10.49 10.17 20.68
CA SER A 236 9.67 11.19 21.35
C SER A 236 8.76 11.97 20.41
N ALA A 237 9.02 11.93 19.09
CA ALA A 237 8.18 12.55 18.07
C ALA A 237 6.96 11.70 17.71
N MET A 238 6.68 10.62 18.44
CA MET A 238 5.48 9.79 18.29
C MET A 238 4.82 9.53 19.66
N PRO A 239 4.34 10.58 20.35
CA PRO A 239 3.89 10.49 21.75
C PRO A 239 2.66 9.61 21.97
N PHE A 240 1.87 9.35 20.93
CA PHE A 240 0.68 8.49 21.02
C PHE A 240 0.97 7.01 20.72
N ALA A 241 2.21 6.66 20.35
CA ALA A 241 2.63 5.27 20.25
C ALA A 241 2.49 4.57 21.60
N LYS A 242 2.03 3.32 21.59
CA LYS A 242 1.90 2.51 22.81
C LYS A 242 3.20 2.40 23.62
N ASN A 243 4.36 2.42 22.96
CA ASN A 243 5.68 2.48 23.58
C ASN A 243 6.47 3.64 22.96
N GLN A 244 6.89 4.58 23.80
CA GLN A 244 7.71 5.74 23.39
C GLN A 244 9.22 5.50 23.57
N ASN A 245 9.61 4.35 24.15
CA ASN A 245 11.00 3.97 24.27
C ASN A 245 11.52 3.43 22.93
N ALA A 246 12.85 3.37 22.81
CA ALA A 246 13.48 2.69 21.68
C ALA A 246 12.96 1.26 21.55
N PRO A 247 12.65 0.79 20.32
CA PRO A 247 12.27 -0.59 20.07
C PRO A 247 13.31 -1.59 20.58
N VAL A 248 12.87 -2.80 20.90
CA VAL A 248 13.77 -3.92 21.20
C VAL A 248 13.99 -4.80 19.97
N ASP A 249 15.00 -5.68 20.01
CA ASP A 249 15.28 -6.60 18.89
C ASP A 249 14.04 -7.48 18.61
N GLY A 250 13.57 -7.46 17.36
CA GLY A 250 12.38 -8.19 16.92
C GLY A 250 11.06 -7.43 17.04
N ASP A 251 11.03 -6.24 17.63
CA ASP A 251 9.87 -5.35 17.50
C ASP A 251 9.65 -5.00 16.03
N PHE A 252 8.40 -4.70 15.67
CA PHE A 252 8.09 -4.21 14.34
C PHE A 252 7.03 -3.11 14.34
N TRP A 253 7.15 -2.22 13.36
CA TRP A 253 6.17 -1.18 13.05
C TRP A 253 5.56 -1.38 11.67
N ARG A 254 4.54 -0.59 11.37
CA ARG A 254 4.00 -0.40 10.03
C ARG A 254 4.55 0.90 9.48
N ILE A 255 5.19 0.85 8.31
CA ILE A 255 5.73 2.03 7.64
C ILE A 255 5.49 1.95 6.13
N ASN A 256 5.24 3.07 5.49
CA ASN A 256 5.34 3.13 4.03
C ASN A 256 5.85 4.48 3.58
N PHE A 257 6.25 4.53 2.31
CA PHE A 257 6.74 5.73 1.66
C PHE A 257 5.94 5.99 0.39
N SER A 258 5.73 7.26 0.10
CA SER A 258 5.15 7.74 -1.15
C SER A 258 6.06 8.80 -1.77
N ARG A 259 5.98 8.94 -3.08
CA ARG A 259 6.38 10.11 -3.84
C ARG A 259 5.15 10.58 -4.57
N VAL A 260 4.72 11.81 -4.29
CA VAL A 260 3.77 12.50 -5.16
C VAL A 260 4.55 13.10 -6.32
N GLU A 261 4.12 12.77 -7.53
CA GLU A 261 4.73 13.26 -8.77
C GLU A 261 3.67 13.93 -9.64
N TRP A 262 3.90 15.19 -9.99
CA TRP A 262 3.05 15.91 -10.93
C TRP A 262 3.67 16.00 -12.31
N ASP A 263 2.86 15.70 -13.32
CA ASP A 263 3.17 16.08 -14.69
C ASP A 263 3.24 17.60 -14.84
N THR A 264 4.39 18.13 -15.27
CA THR A 264 4.61 19.57 -15.49
C THR A 264 4.92 19.91 -16.96
N GLU A 265 4.65 21.16 -17.32
CA GLU A 265 5.09 21.82 -18.55
C GLU A 265 5.79 23.14 -18.22
N VAL A 266 6.63 23.63 -19.13
CA VAL A 266 7.34 24.89 -18.93
C VAL A 266 6.53 26.06 -19.50
N LYS A 267 6.21 27.04 -18.65
CA LYS A 267 5.56 28.30 -19.04
C LYS A 267 6.28 29.48 -18.38
N ASP A 268 6.64 30.48 -19.17
CA ASP A 268 7.34 31.69 -18.71
C ASP A 268 8.58 31.38 -17.84
N GLY A 269 9.35 30.35 -18.23
CA GLY A 269 10.55 29.91 -17.52
C GLY A 269 10.28 29.22 -16.18
N LYS A 270 9.08 28.68 -15.95
CA LYS A 270 8.71 27.96 -14.74
C LYS A 270 8.02 26.63 -15.04
N TYR A 271 8.20 25.65 -14.16
CA TYR A 271 7.36 24.46 -14.14
C TYR A 271 5.94 24.81 -13.70
N VAL A 272 4.96 24.37 -14.47
CA VAL A 272 3.53 24.51 -14.17
C VAL A 272 2.87 23.15 -14.39
N LYS A 273 2.02 22.71 -13.46
CA LYS A 273 1.28 21.46 -13.58
C LYS A 273 0.46 21.43 -14.87
N LYS A 274 0.53 20.31 -15.60
CA LYS A 274 -0.29 20.08 -16.79
C LYS A 274 -1.76 20.08 -16.42
N LYS A 275 -2.59 20.56 -17.35
CA LYS A 275 -4.03 20.69 -17.18
C LYS A 275 -4.80 19.90 -18.23
N ASP A 276 -5.98 19.44 -17.86
CA ASP A 276 -6.95 18.86 -18.78
C ASP A 276 -7.63 19.93 -19.66
N ALA A 277 -8.48 19.48 -20.57
CA ALA A 277 -9.23 20.37 -21.48
C ALA A 277 -10.17 21.36 -20.76
N ASN A 278 -10.49 21.12 -19.48
CA ASN A 278 -11.33 21.99 -18.66
C ASN A 278 -10.50 22.94 -17.77
N GLY A 279 -9.18 22.91 -17.89
CA GLY A 279 -8.27 23.74 -17.11
C GLY A 279 -8.02 23.25 -15.68
N LYS A 280 -8.42 22.02 -15.35
CA LYS A 280 -8.10 21.36 -14.07
C LYS A 280 -6.73 20.70 -14.18
N ASN A 281 -5.92 20.74 -13.13
CA ASN A 281 -4.68 19.96 -13.09
C ASN A 281 -4.98 18.47 -13.36
N LEU A 282 -4.11 17.82 -14.14
CA LEU A 282 -4.10 16.37 -14.24
C LEU A 282 -3.88 15.76 -12.85
N PRO A 283 -4.39 14.55 -12.56
CA PRO A 283 -4.11 13.89 -11.30
C PRO A 283 -2.61 13.65 -11.13
N GLU A 284 -2.15 13.76 -9.90
CA GLU A 284 -0.83 13.36 -9.49
C GLU A 284 -0.63 11.83 -9.61
N HIS A 285 0.61 11.42 -9.79
CA HIS A 285 1.00 10.03 -9.61
C HIS A 285 1.40 9.83 -8.15
N ASN A 286 0.99 8.70 -7.58
CA ASN A 286 1.41 8.27 -6.25
C ASN A 286 2.27 7.03 -6.41
N TRP A 287 3.59 7.19 -6.26
CA TRP A 287 4.53 6.09 -6.37
C TRP A 287 4.99 5.68 -4.97
N VAL A 288 4.86 4.42 -4.61
CA VAL A 288 4.98 3.96 -3.23
C VAL A 288 5.92 2.76 -3.13
N TRP A 289 6.55 2.58 -1.97
CA TRP A 289 7.38 1.39 -1.73
C TRP A 289 6.52 0.11 -1.69
N SER A 290 5.50 0.09 -0.84
CA SER A 290 4.54 -1.02 -0.73
C SER A 290 3.20 -0.61 -1.34
N PRO A 291 2.74 -1.21 -2.46
CA PRO A 291 1.46 -0.86 -3.09
C PRO A 291 0.26 -1.03 -2.16
N GLN A 292 -0.68 -0.08 -2.26
CA GLN A 292 -1.93 -0.08 -1.48
C GLN A 292 -3.09 -0.72 -2.25
N GLY A 293 -2.96 -0.93 -3.57
CA GLY A 293 -4.03 -1.50 -4.41
C GLY A 293 -5.23 -0.57 -4.63
N VAL A 294 -5.18 0.65 -4.07
CA VAL A 294 -6.15 1.73 -4.18
C VAL A 294 -5.40 3.06 -4.05
N VAL A 295 -5.84 4.11 -4.73
CA VAL A 295 -5.24 5.46 -4.63
C VAL A 295 -5.61 6.11 -3.28
N ASN A 296 -5.01 5.62 -2.20
CA ASN A 296 -5.18 6.11 -0.83
C ASN A 296 -4.07 5.55 0.10
N MET A 297 -3.18 6.40 0.60
CA MET A 297 -2.13 5.99 1.54
C MET A 297 -2.64 5.73 2.96
N HIS A 298 -3.82 6.22 3.35
CA HIS A 298 -4.38 6.06 4.70
C HIS A 298 -5.07 4.70 4.91
N PHE A 299 -4.35 3.64 4.56
CA PHE A 299 -4.66 2.24 4.79
C PHE A 299 -3.51 1.60 5.60
N PRO A 300 -3.32 1.93 6.89
CA PRO A 300 -2.14 1.49 7.65
C PRO A 300 -1.94 -0.04 7.71
N GLU A 301 -3.04 -0.79 7.62
CA GLU A 301 -3.04 -2.25 7.48
C GLU A 301 -2.39 -2.77 6.19
N ARG A 302 -1.99 -1.88 5.29
CA ARG A 302 -1.37 -2.17 3.98
C ARG A 302 0.05 -1.62 3.84
N TRP A 303 0.54 -0.93 4.85
CA TRP A 303 1.93 -0.46 4.90
C TRP A 303 2.91 -1.62 5.03
N ALA A 304 4.18 -1.40 4.76
CA ALA A 304 5.18 -2.44 4.93
C ALA A 304 5.48 -2.71 6.43
N TYR A 305 6.09 -3.85 6.71
CA TYR A 305 6.60 -4.19 8.04
C TYR A 305 8.03 -3.67 8.21
N LEU A 306 8.29 -2.92 9.27
CA LEU A 306 9.63 -2.47 9.65
C LEU A 306 10.09 -3.23 10.88
N PHE A 307 11.01 -4.18 10.73
CA PHE A 307 11.56 -4.94 11.85
C PHE A 307 12.82 -4.29 12.42
N PHE A 308 12.90 -4.16 13.75
CA PHE A 308 14.04 -3.60 14.44
C PHE A 308 15.05 -4.68 14.81
N SER A 309 16.29 -4.55 14.34
CA SER A 309 17.41 -5.38 14.77
C SER A 309 18.44 -4.60 15.56
N LYS A 310 18.86 -5.12 16.72
CA LYS A 310 20.01 -4.64 17.50
C LYS A 310 21.35 -5.17 16.99
N LYS A 311 21.37 -6.01 15.94
CA LYS A 311 22.63 -6.42 15.30
C LYS A 311 23.23 -5.25 14.52
N ALA A 312 24.55 -5.14 14.59
CA ALA A 312 25.29 -4.11 13.86
C ALA A 312 25.23 -4.31 12.34
N SER A 313 25.29 -3.21 11.60
CA SER A 313 25.41 -3.20 10.13
C SER A 313 26.57 -4.08 9.66
N GLY A 314 26.34 -4.94 8.66
CA GLY A 314 27.35 -5.86 8.11
C GLY A 314 27.46 -7.22 8.81
N ALA A 315 26.70 -7.46 9.90
CA ALA A 315 26.48 -8.81 10.42
C ALA A 315 25.61 -9.65 9.46
N SER A 316 25.60 -10.98 9.62
CA SER A 316 24.74 -11.86 8.81
C SER A 316 23.27 -11.41 8.89
N GLU A 317 22.58 -11.48 7.75
CA GLU A 317 21.18 -11.03 7.62
C GLU A 317 20.32 -11.62 8.73
N THR A 318 19.62 -10.73 9.45
CA THR A 318 18.59 -11.15 10.41
C THR A 318 17.26 -11.11 9.70
N THR A 319 16.75 -12.29 9.37
CA THR A 319 15.41 -12.42 8.80
C THR A 319 14.42 -12.54 9.95
N PHE A 320 13.56 -11.53 10.09
CA PHE A 320 12.36 -11.63 10.89
C PHE A 320 11.21 -12.12 10.00
N SER A 321 10.32 -12.91 10.57
CA SER A 321 9.09 -13.36 9.92
C SER A 321 7.92 -12.52 10.41
N ILE A 322 7.03 -12.14 9.50
CA ILE A 322 5.73 -11.57 9.84
C ILE A 322 5.01 -12.49 10.82
N PRO A 323 4.56 -11.99 11.99
CA PRO A 323 3.87 -12.82 12.96
C PRO A 323 2.61 -13.47 12.38
N TYR A 324 2.32 -14.69 12.83
CA TYR A 324 1.13 -15.43 12.43
C TYR A 324 -0.17 -14.63 12.60
N SER A 325 -0.25 -13.79 13.63
CA SER A 325 -1.40 -12.92 13.88
C SER A 325 -1.75 -12.01 12.71
N GLU A 326 -0.79 -11.63 11.87
CA GLU A 326 -1.06 -10.79 10.71
C GLU A 326 -1.79 -11.54 9.60
N GLU A 327 -1.58 -12.86 9.48
CA GLU A 327 -2.39 -13.72 8.60
C GLU A 327 -3.82 -13.88 9.13
N GLN A 328 -4.01 -13.87 10.45
CA GLN A 328 -5.34 -13.84 11.07
C GLN A 328 -6.04 -12.49 10.79
N LYS A 329 -5.33 -11.38 10.98
CA LYS A 329 -5.87 -10.02 10.75
C LYS A 329 -6.34 -9.79 9.31
N LYS A 330 -5.77 -10.46 8.29
CA LYS A 330 -6.30 -10.40 6.91
C LYS A 330 -7.77 -10.81 6.83
N HIS A 331 -8.21 -11.77 7.65
CA HIS A 331 -9.63 -12.16 7.69
C HIS A 331 -10.51 -11.14 8.38
N LEU A 332 -10.02 -10.52 9.46
CA LEU A 332 -10.68 -9.37 10.08
C LEU A 332 -10.88 -8.23 9.06
N TRP A 333 -9.82 -7.89 8.33
CA TRP A 333 -9.87 -6.87 7.29
C TRP A 333 -10.79 -7.24 6.13
N HIS A 334 -10.85 -8.52 5.75
CA HIS A 334 -11.79 -8.99 4.74
C HIS A 334 -13.23 -8.70 5.15
N VAL A 335 -13.64 -9.07 6.38
CA VAL A 335 -14.98 -8.76 6.88
C VAL A 335 -15.21 -7.26 6.97
N TYR A 336 -14.23 -6.50 7.46
CA TYR A 336 -14.31 -5.05 7.57
C TYR A 336 -14.59 -4.39 6.21
N TYR A 337 -13.85 -4.78 5.15
CA TYR A 337 -14.08 -4.23 3.81
C TYR A 337 -15.45 -4.62 3.25
N LEU A 338 -15.88 -5.87 3.45
CA LEU A 338 -17.22 -6.31 3.05
C LEU A 338 -18.31 -5.54 3.79
N GLN A 339 -18.12 -5.23 5.07
CA GLN A 339 -19.03 -4.37 5.84
C GLN A 339 -19.10 -2.95 5.28
N LYS A 340 -17.97 -2.36 4.89
CA LYS A 340 -17.94 -1.02 4.28
C LYS A 340 -18.66 -1.02 2.93
N ASP A 341 -18.42 -2.02 2.09
CA ASP A 341 -19.15 -2.20 0.83
C ASP A 341 -20.65 -2.39 1.06
N TYR A 342 -21.02 -3.20 2.05
CA TYR A 342 -22.42 -3.46 2.42
C TYR A 342 -23.10 -2.19 2.91
N PHE A 343 -22.44 -1.40 3.75
CA PHE A 343 -22.97 -0.13 4.26
C PHE A 343 -23.17 0.90 3.14
N GLN A 344 -22.25 0.99 2.19
CA GLN A 344 -22.39 1.90 1.04
C GLN A 344 -23.67 1.59 0.24
N LYS A 345 -23.99 0.31 0.07
CA LYS A 345 -25.16 -0.17 -0.69
C LYS A 345 -26.47 -0.08 0.12
N ASN A 346 -26.43 -0.46 1.40
CA ASN A 346 -27.63 -0.68 2.22
C ASN A 346 -27.89 0.41 3.27
N ARG A 347 -26.94 1.34 3.46
CA ARG A 347 -26.96 2.39 4.51
C ARG A 347 -27.11 1.85 5.94
N SER A 348 -26.75 0.59 6.13
CA SER A 348 -26.70 -0.14 7.39
C SER A 348 -25.64 -1.23 7.30
N TYR A 349 -25.02 -1.60 8.41
CA TYR A 349 -24.11 -2.74 8.46
C TYR A 349 -24.87 -4.06 8.43
N ALA A 350 -24.22 -5.10 7.89
CA ALA A 350 -24.74 -6.45 7.94
C ALA A 350 -24.73 -6.94 9.39
N THR A 351 -25.86 -7.45 9.85
CA THR A 351 -26.00 -7.96 11.22
C THR A 351 -25.50 -9.40 11.39
N ASP A 352 -25.05 -10.04 10.30
CA ASP A 352 -24.63 -11.44 10.28
C ASP A 352 -23.61 -11.67 9.14
N LEU A 353 -22.64 -12.56 9.35
CA LEU A 353 -21.57 -12.85 8.39
C LEU A 353 -22.08 -13.50 7.08
N SER A 354 -23.18 -14.27 7.13
CA SER A 354 -23.77 -14.87 5.93
C SER A 354 -24.29 -13.83 4.93
N LYS A 355 -24.74 -12.65 5.40
CA LYS A 355 -25.14 -11.52 4.55
C LYS A 355 -23.97 -10.90 3.78
N LEU A 356 -22.74 -11.14 4.24
CA LEU A 356 -21.50 -10.77 3.56
C LEU A 356 -20.95 -11.91 2.69
N GLY A 357 -21.66 -13.06 2.63
CA GLY A 357 -21.23 -14.24 1.90
C GLY A 357 -20.21 -15.11 2.65
N ILE A 358 -19.99 -14.86 3.95
CA ILE A 358 -19.07 -15.64 4.78
C ILE A 358 -19.88 -16.67 5.58
N ASN A 359 -19.75 -17.94 5.20
CA ASN A 359 -20.47 -19.04 5.83
C ASN A 359 -19.54 -19.99 6.60
N ASP A 360 -18.25 -20.01 6.25
CA ASP A 360 -17.25 -20.82 6.93
C ASP A 360 -16.62 -20.00 8.06
N LEU A 361 -16.95 -20.36 9.30
CA LEU A 361 -16.55 -19.63 10.50
C LEU A 361 -15.45 -20.34 11.29
N ASP A 362 -15.19 -21.61 10.99
CA ASP A 362 -14.19 -22.45 11.65
C ASP A 362 -13.28 -23.02 10.56
N PHE A 363 -12.07 -22.47 10.44
CA PHE A 363 -11.18 -22.76 9.32
C PHE A 363 -9.71 -22.79 9.75
N SER A 364 -8.87 -23.44 8.96
CA SER A 364 -7.43 -23.50 9.23
C SER A 364 -6.66 -22.41 8.47
N ILE A 365 -5.73 -21.74 9.15
CA ILE A 365 -4.73 -20.85 8.54
C ILE A 365 -3.36 -21.45 8.85
N ASN A 366 -2.61 -21.86 7.82
CA ASN A 366 -1.27 -22.44 7.96
C ASN A 366 -1.19 -23.64 8.93
N GLY A 367 -2.27 -24.42 9.03
CA GLY A 367 -2.35 -25.60 9.91
C GLY A 367 -2.90 -25.33 11.31
N GLU A 368 -3.12 -24.06 11.66
CA GLU A 368 -3.69 -23.65 12.95
C GLU A 368 -5.18 -23.40 12.82
N ASP A 369 -5.98 -23.93 13.76
CA ASP A 369 -7.43 -23.77 13.79
C ASP A 369 -7.81 -22.35 14.22
N ASN A 370 -8.75 -21.75 13.48
CA ASN A 370 -9.26 -20.41 13.73
C ASN A 370 -10.78 -20.41 13.78
N LYS A 371 -11.31 -19.52 14.61
CA LYS A 371 -12.73 -19.21 14.67
C LYS A 371 -12.97 -17.74 14.40
N LEU A 372 -13.89 -17.42 13.49
CA LEU A 372 -14.31 -16.08 13.11
C LEU A 372 -15.75 -15.84 13.54
N TRP A 373 -16.02 -14.72 14.22
CA TRP A 373 -17.38 -14.31 14.53
C TRP A 373 -17.53 -12.79 14.54
N MET A 374 -18.77 -12.31 14.64
CA MET A 374 -19.08 -10.89 14.59
C MET A 374 -20.25 -10.54 15.51
N GLU A 375 -20.15 -9.38 16.14
CA GLU A 375 -21.25 -8.72 16.83
C GLU A 375 -21.58 -7.44 16.04
N ALA A 376 -22.83 -7.26 15.63
CA ALA A 376 -23.20 -6.13 14.78
C ALA A 376 -24.62 -5.62 15.01
N THR A 377 -24.79 -4.31 14.86
CA THR A 377 -26.07 -3.60 14.72
C THR A 377 -26.16 -2.96 13.34
N SER A 378 -27.22 -2.21 13.03
CA SER A 378 -27.29 -1.44 11.79
C SER A 378 -26.27 -0.30 11.71
N ARG A 379 -25.59 0.05 12.82
CA ARG A 379 -24.74 1.24 12.94
C ARG A 379 -23.30 0.97 13.37
N GLN A 380 -23.02 -0.18 13.99
CA GLN A 380 -21.69 -0.55 14.47
C GLN A 380 -21.47 -2.05 14.32
N PHE A 381 -20.22 -2.47 14.24
CA PHE A 381 -19.85 -3.88 14.25
C PHE A 381 -18.48 -4.08 14.91
N MET A 382 -18.26 -5.30 15.39
CA MET A 382 -16.97 -5.78 15.83
C MET A 382 -16.79 -7.20 15.32
N VAL A 383 -15.67 -7.45 14.64
CA VAL A 383 -15.30 -8.76 14.11
C VAL A 383 -14.18 -9.30 14.96
N TYR A 384 -14.23 -10.60 15.20
CA TYR A 384 -13.32 -11.31 16.08
C TYR A 384 -12.74 -12.52 15.35
N ILE A 385 -11.45 -12.79 15.57
CA ILE A 385 -10.80 -14.03 15.16
C ILE A 385 -9.98 -14.57 16.32
N SER A 386 -10.07 -15.87 16.58
CA SER A 386 -9.31 -16.53 17.63
C SER A 386 -8.53 -17.73 17.13
N SER A 387 -7.35 -17.95 17.70
CA SER A 387 -6.65 -19.25 17.66
C SER A 387 -6.10 -19.52 19.05
N GLY A 388 -6.52 -20.64 19.65
CA GLY A 388 -6.27 -20.89 21.08
C GLY A 388 -6.92 -19.82 21.97
N ASP A 389 -6.14 -19.27 22.91
CA ASP A 389 -6.60 -18.26 23.88
C ASP A 389 -6.56 -16.81 23.33
N ASP A 390 -5.81 -16.58 22.25
CA ASP A 390 -5.62 -15.25 21.68
C ASP A 390 -6.82 -14.89 20.79
N VAL A 391 -7.37 -13.69 21.01
CA VAL A 391 -8.50 -13.15 20.25
C VAL A 391 -8.13 -11.77 19.70
N TYR A 392 -8.07 -11.64 18.38
CA TYR A 392 -7.91 -10.36 17.71
C TYR A 392 -9.25 -9.81 17.27
N ILE A 393 -9.39 -8.49 17.33
CA ILE A 393 -10.60 -7.78 16.92
C ILE A 393 -10.32 -6.67 15.92
N VAL A 394 -11.33 -6.36 15.10
CA VAL A 394 -11.44 -5.09 14.38
C VAL A 394 -12.84 -4.52 14.59
N ASN A 395 -12.93 -3.23 14.91
CA ASN A 395 -14.22 -2.54 15.05
C ASN A 395 -14.65 -1.84 13.75
N ASP A 396 -15.81 -1.18 13.76
CA ASP A 396 -16.34 -0.45 12.61
C ASP A 396 -15.51 0.78 12.20
N GLU A 397 -14.60 1.22 13.06
CA GLU A 397 -13.62 2.29 12.77
C GLU A 397 -12.29 1.74 12.26
N GLY A 398 -12.13 0.41 12.17
CA GLY A 398 -10.91 -0.25 11.71
C GLY A 398 -9.84 -0.43 12.80
N LEU A 399 -10.11 -0.06 14.05
CA LEU A 399 -9.14 -0.22 15.14
C LEU A 399 -8.90 -1.71 15.40
N VAL A 400 -7.65 -2.15 15.33
CA VAL A 400 -7.26 -3.54 15.56
C VAL A 400 -6.64 -3.72 16.95
N GLN A 401 -7.10 -4.71 17.69
CA GLN A 401 -6.60 -4.96 19.05
C GLN A 401 -6.51 -6.46 19.35
N LEU A 402 -5.58 -6.82 20.24
CA LEU A 402 -5.58 -8.12 20.93
C LEU A 402 -6.42 -8.00 22.20
N LEU A 403 -7.52 -8.75 22.27
CA LEU A 403 -8.30 -8.91 23.49
C LEU A 403 -7.59 -9.90 24.41
N LYS A 404 -6.89 -9.38 25.42
CA LYS A 404 -6.40 -10.23 26.51
C LYS A 404 -7.62 -10.75 27.27
N GLN A 405 -7.81 -12.07 27.30
CA GLN A 405 -8.72 -12.65 28.29
C GLN A 405 -8.19 -12.24 29.67
N ASN A 406 -9.02 -11.60 30.49
CA ASN A 406 -8.71 -11.40 31.90
C ASN A 406 -8.45 -12.79 32.47
N ARG A 407 -7.17 -13.13 32.71
CA ARG A 407 -6.81 -14.26 33.57
C ARG A 407 -7.39 -13.91 34.93
N LYS A 408 -8.55 -14.50 35.24
CA LYS A 408 -9.18 -14.42 36.56
C LYS A 408 -8.26 -14.97 37.63
#